data_AF-A0A820C6B5-F1
#
_entry.id   AF-A0A820C6B5-F1
#
_cell.length_a   1.000
_cell.length_b   1.000
_cell.length_c   1.000
_cell.angle_alpha   90.00
_cell.angle_beta   90.00
_cell.angle_gamma   90.00
#
_symmetry.space_group_name_H-M   'P 1'
#
loop_
_entity.id
_entity.type
_entity.pdbx_description
1 polymer ?
#
loop_
_entity_poly.entity_id
_entity_poly.type
_entity_poly.pdbx_seq_one_letter_code
_entity_poly.pdbx_strand_id
1 'polypeptide(L)'
;MYPKQWLMYSTAIICGSLRACMSMAQNSYVTALANDESENDDAEIKTRKYFGIFLTAYQSAQIWGNLISYLVLRNTPETTNTNSTQCGANYLTSEHQMQDDNRQLISQKMSFITCTIGVQYVGLIMTIYGITATISSIVVAYTVKFKYSRPICFLTAALLSYTIFIVMLVWKPTVSQTYVLFILPFLSSISDGLTGPFIIGLT
;
A
#
# COMPACT_ATOMS: atom_id res chain seq x y z
N MET A 1 -22.33 11.57 -11.18
CA MET A 1 -22.23 12.48 -10.02
C MET A 1 -20.78 12.51 -9.58
N TYR A 2 -20.02 13.54 -9.97
CA TYR A 2 -18.61 13.64 -9.60
C TYR A 2 -18.48 14.09 -8.14
N PRO A 3 -17.59 13.47 -7.33
CA PRO A 3 -17.36 13.92 -5.97
C PRO A 3 -16.81 15.35 -6.01
N LYS A 4 -17.38 16.24 -5.19
CA LYS A 4 -16.88 17.61 -5.06
C LYS A 4 -15.45 17.59 -4.52
N GLN A 5 -14.60 18.53 -4.93
CA GLN A 5 -13.19 18.57 -4.56
C GLN A 5 -12.97 18.56 -3.03
N TRP A 6 -13.82 19.27 -2.28
CA TRP A 6 -13.79 19.25 -0.81
C TRP A 6 -14.06 17.88 -0.18
N LEU A 7 -14.86 17.03 -0.83
CA LEU A 7 -15.14 15.68 -0.35
C LEU A 7 -13.87 14.82 -0.39
N MET A 8 -13.03 15.00 -1.42
CA MET A 8 -11.80 14.20 -1.57
C MET A 8 -10.76 14.55 -0.50
N TYR A 9 -10.61 15.85 -0.18
CA TYR A 9 -9.76 16.28 0.93
C TYR A 9 -10.23 15.70 2.26
N SER A 10 -11.55 15.75 2.53
CA SER A 10 -12.12 15.17 3.75
C SER A 10 -11.93 13.65 3.84
N THR A 11 -12.16 12.92 2.75
CA THR A 11 -11.97 11.46 2.75
C THR A 11 -10.50 11.07 2.93
N ALA A 12 -9.56 11.86 2.41
CA ALA A 12 -8.14 11.60 2.60
C ALA A 12 -7.73 11.74 4.07
N ILE A 13 -8.21 12.78 4.76
CA ILE A 13 -7.98 12.97 6.18
C ILE A 13 -8.54 11.80 6.99
N ILE A 14 -9.80 11.41 6.70
CA ILE A 14 -10.46 10.30 7.40
C ILE A 14 -9.73 8.97 7.16
N CYS A 15 -9.38 8.66 5.91
CA CYS A 15 -8.62 7.44 5.60
C CYS A 15 -7.23 7.43 6.26
N GLY A 16 -6.57 8.59 6.36
CA GLY A 16 -5.31 8.74 7.08
C GLY A 16 -5.46 8.49 8.58
N SER A 17 -6.45 9.11 9.21
CA SER A 17 -6.69 8.93 10.65
C SER A 17 -7.09 7.49 10.98
N LEU A 18 -7.94 6.86 10.15
CA LEU A 18 -8.36 5.48 10.37
C LEU A 18 -7.19 4.49 10.26
N ARG A 19 -6.27 4.70 9.31
CA ARG A 19 -5.06 3.88 9.20
C ARG A 19 -4.19 3.98 10.47
N ALA A 20 -4.02 5.18 11.00
CA ALA A 20 -3.26 5.42 12.23
C ALA A 20 -3.94 4.77 13.46
N CYS A 21 -5.25 5.01 13.64
CA CYS A 21 -6.02 4.41 14.73
C CYS A 21 -6.00 2.88 14.69
N MET A 22 -6.12 2.30 13.49
CA MET A 22 -6.04 0.86 13.32
C MET A 22 -4.69 0.31 13.74
N SER A 23 -3.59 0.93 13.32
CA SER A 23 -2.25 0.49 13.70
C SER A 23 -2.06 0.53 15.22
N MET A 24 -2.56 1.57 15.90
CA MET A 24 -2.50 1.63 17.36
C MET A 24 -3.35 0.54 18.03
N ALA A 25 -4.57 0.29 17.55
CA ALA A 25 -5.44 -0.76 18.09
C ALA A 25 -4.82 -2.16 17.95
N GLN A 26 -4.17 -2.43 16.81
CA GLN A 26 -3.44 -3.68 16.58
C GLN A 26 -2.31 -3.86 17.59
N ASN A 27 -1.51 -2.82 17.79
CA ASN A 27 -0.38 -2.84 18.73
C ASN A 27 -0.87 -3.02 20.17
N SER A 28 -1.89 -2.25 20.61
CA SER A 28 -2.44 -2.34 21.96
C SER A 28 -3.09 -3.70 22.26
N TYR A 29 -3.82 -4.27 21.30
CA TYR A 29 -4.45 -5.59 21.46
C TYR A 29 -3.41 -6.69 21.66
N VAL A 30 -2.35 -6.70 20.83
CA VAL A 30 -1.31 -7.71 20.92
C VAL A 30 -0.48 -7.56 22.20
N THR A 31 -0.16 -6.33 22.61
CA THR A 31 0.52 -6.07 23.88
C THR A 31 -0.32 -6.54 25.07
N ALA A 32 -1.63 -6.27 25.07
CA ALA A 32 -2.52 -6.74 26.13
C ALA A 32 -2.57 -8.27 26.21
N LEU A 33 -2.70 -8.95 25.07
CA LEU A 33 -2.69 -10.41 25.00
C LEU A 33 -1.35 -11.00 25.47
N ALA A 34 -0.25 -10.36 25.13
CA ALA A 34 1.07 -10.86 25.49
C ALA A 34 1.42 -10.64 26.96
N ASN A 35 0.92 -9.57 27.57
CA ASN A 35 1.06 -9.29 29.00
C ASN A 35 0.24 -10.27 29.85
N ASP A 36 -0.92 -10.71 29.36
CA ASP A 36 -1.75 -11.73 30.03
C ASP A 36 -1.05 -13.11 30.07
N GLU A 37 -0.26 -13.41 29.04
CA GLU A 37 0.47 -14.68 28.85
C GLU A 37 1.91 -14.68 29.40
N SER A 38 2.37 -13.57 30.00
CA SER A 38 3.75 -13.42 30.46
C SER A 38 3.87 -13.41 31.99
N GLU A 39 4.00 -14.59 32.58
CA GLU A 39 4.44 -14.75 33.97
C GLU A 39 5.97 -14.60 34.14
N ASN A 40 6.73 -14.44 33.04
CA ASN A 40 8.19 -14.44 33.05
C ASN A 40 8.82 -13.44 32.05
N ASP A 41 10.09 -13.09 32.25
CA ASP A 41 10.93 -12.06 31.60
C ASP A 41 11.03 -12.13 30.04
N ASP A 42 10.33 -13.07 29.40
CA ASP A 42 10.27 -13.29 27.95
C ASP A 42 9.05 -12.65 27.25
N ALA A 43 8.27 -11.83 27.98
CA ALA A 43 7.06 -11.16 27.50
C ALA A 43 7.26 -10.48 26.13
N GLU A 44 8.39 -9.79 25.98
CA GLU A 44 8.72 -9.01 24.79
C GLU A 44 8.94 -9.89 23.54
N ILE A 45 9.51 -11.09 23.72
CA ILE A 45 9.74 -12.05 22.63
C ILE A 45 8.42 -12.70 22.21
N LYS A 46 7.58 -13.07 23.19
CA LYS A 46 6.24 -13.64 22.92
C LYS A 46 5.33 -12.61 22.23
N THR A 47 5.29 -11.37 22.72
CA THR A 47 4.52 -10.26 22.13
C THR A 47 4.84 -10.08 20.64
N ARG A 48 6.12 -10.02 20.30
CA ARG A 48 6.56 -9.83 18.90
C ARG A 48 6.18 -10.99 17.98
N LYS A 49 6.13 -12.23 18.50
CA LYS A 49 5.69 -13.40 17.72
C LYS A 49 4.19 -13.36 17.45
N TYR A 50 3.36 -13.09 18.46
CA TYR A 50 1.92 -12.95 18.28
C TYR A 50 1.58 -11.79 17.34
N PHE A 51 2.33 -10.69 17.44
CA PHE A 51 2.22 -9.56 16.53
C PHE A 51 2.47 -9.95 15.08
N GLY A 52 3.57 -10.66 14.81
CA GLY A 52 3.92 -11.10 13.46
C GLY A 52 2.90 -12.04 12.84
N ILE A 53 2.33 -12.97 13.62
CA ILE A 53 1.33 -13.93 13.14
C ILE A 53 0.00 -13.22 12.81
N PHE A 54 -0.49 -12.37 13.72
CA PHE A 54 -1.71 -11.60 13.50
C PHE A 54 -1.59 -10.65 12.31
N LEU A 55 -0.46 -9.97 12.19
CA LEU A 55 -0.18 -9.07 11.07
C LEU A 55 -0.13 -9.83 9.74
N THR A 56 0.48 -11.01 9.71
CA THR A 56 0.52 -11.86 8.50
C THR A 56 -0.88 -12.27 8.06
N ALA A 57 -1.75 -12.66 9.01
CA ALA A 57 -3.14 -12.98 8.71
C ALA A 57 -3.90 -11.76 8.15
N TYR A 58 -3.71 -10.58 8.73
CA TYR A 58 -4.33 -9.34 8.26
C TYR A 58 -3.86 -8.92 6.85
N GLN A 59 -2.55 -8.97 6.59
CA GLN A 59 -1.99 -8.63 5.27
C GLN A 59 -2.42 -9.63 4.18
N SER A 60 -2.63 -10.90 4.55
CA SER A 60 -3.13 -11.91 3.61
C SER A 60 -4.52 -11.56 3.06
N ALA A 61 -5.40 -10.98 3.89
CA ALA A 61 -6.72 -10.54 3.44
C ALA A 61 -6.62 -9.44 2.37
N GLN A 62 -5.62 -8.55 2.47
CA GLN A 62 -5.37 -7.51 1.47
C GLN A 62 -4.87 -8.11 0.15
N ILE A 63 -4.00 -9.12 0.19
CA ILE A 63 -3.51 -9.83 -1.01
C ILE A 63 -4.70 -10.39 -1.80
N TRP A 64 -5.59 -11.12 -1.14
CA TRP A 64 -6.74 -11.74 -1.80
C TRP A 64 -7.76 -10.72 -2.32
N GLY A 65 -8.07 -9.67 -1.56
CA GLY A 65 -9.00 -8.61 -2.01
C GLY A 65 -8.48 -7.84 -3.24
N ASN A 66 -7.17 -7.59 -3.28
CA ASN A 66 -6.53 -6.91 -4.40
C ASN A 66 -6.40 -7.83 -5.64
N LEU A 67 -6.17 -9.13 -5.44
CA LEU A 67 -6.13 -10.12 -6.52
C LEU A 67 -7.51 -10.32 -7.16
N ILE A 68 -8.58 -10.41 -6.36
CA ILE A 68 -9.95 -10.52 -6.86
C ILE A 68 -10.30 -9.28 -7.71
N SER A 69 -9.96 -8.10 -7.22
CA SER A 69 -10.16 -6.85 -7.96
C SER A 69 -9.41 -6.84 -9.29
N TYR A 70 -8.16 -7.33 -9.31
CA TYR A 70 -7.39 -7.50 -10.55
C TYR A 70 -8.06 -8.49 -11.53
N LEU A 71 -8.50 -9.65 -11.04
CA LEU A 71 -9.12 -10.69 -11.86
C LEU A 71 -10.44 -10.23 -12.49
N VAL A 72 -11.21 -9.39 -11.80
CA VAL A 72 -12.44 -8.79 -12.32
C VAL A 72 -12.12 -7.72 -13.38
N LEU A 73 -11.09 -6.89 -13.15
CA LEU A 73 -10.75 -5.75 -14.01
C LEU A 73 -9.86 -6.08 -15.21
N ARG A 74 -9.20 -7.25 -15.24
CA ARG A 74 -8.31 -7.64 -16.35
C ARG A 74 -9.03 -8.00 -17.66
N ASN A 75 -10.35 -8.25 -17.61
CA ASN A 75 -11.12 -8.75 -18.76
C ASN A 75 -11.63 -7.64 -19.70
N THR A 76 -11.20 -6.38 -19.51
CA THR A 76 -11.49 -5.31 -20.47
C THR A 76 -10.62 -5.51 -21.71
N PRO A 77 -11.18 -5.77 -22.92
CA PRO A 77 -10.39 -5.96 -24.12
C PRO A 77 -9.60 -4.67 -24.43
N GLU A 78 -8.27 -4.80 -24.57
CA GLU A 78 -7.44 -3.76 -25.18
C GLU A 78 -7.96 -3.54 -26.61
N THR A 79 -8.70 -2.46 -26.83
CA THR A 79 -8.88 -1.95 -28.19
C THR A 79 -7.54 -1.39 -28.65
N THR A 80 -6.75 -2.28 -29.25
CA THR A 80 -5.52 -1.98 -29.98
C THR A 80 -5.87 -1.17 -31.24
N ASN A 81 -6.15 0.12 -31.06
CA ASN A 81 -5.99 1.09 -32.14
C ASN A 81 -4.68 1.83 -31.88
N THR A 82 -3.62 1.25 -32.45
CA THR A 82 -2.32 1.88 -32.63
C THR A 82 -2.51 3.30 -33.17
N ASN A 83 -1.88 4.29 -32.52
CA ASN A 83 -1.86 5.74 -32.82
C ASN A 83 -2.59 6.66 -31.83
N SER A 84 -2.73 6.29 -30.57
CA SER A 84 -3.12 7.22 -29.49
C SER A 84 -1.98 7.40 -28.49
N THR A 85 -1.00 8.25 -28.82
CA THR A 85 0.06 8.69 -27.89
C THR A 85 -0.43 9.75 -26.89
N GLN A 86 -1.72 10.08 -26.89
CA GLN A 86 -2.32 11.01 -25.95
C GLN A 86 -3.22 10.31 -24.97
N CYS A 87 -2.77 10.33 -23.72
CA CYS A 87 -3.44 9.79 -22.58
C CYS A 87 -3.25 10.77 -21.41
N GLY A 88 -4.34 11.18 -20.76
CA GLY A 88 -4.36 12.24 -19.74
C GLY A 88 -5.22 13.44 -20.14
N ALA A 89 -4.91 14.63 -19.63
CA ALA A 89 -5.73 15.85 -19.79
C ALA A 89 -6.00 16.30 -21.24
N ASN A 90 -5.34 15.68 -22.22
CA ASN A 90 -5.51 15.90 -23.67
C ASN A 90 -6.40 14.85 -24.36
N TYR A 91 -7.18 14.04 -23.62
CA TYR A 91 -8.16 13.14 -24.22
C TYR A 91 -9.35 13.94 -24.77
N LEU A 92 -9.12 14.64 -25.87
CA LEU A 92 -10.16 15.10 -26.77
C LEU A 92 -10.70 13.86 -27.46
N THR A 93 -11.97 13.55 -27.20
CA THR A 93 -12.70 12.44 -27.81
C THR A 93 -12.74 12.62 -29.33
N SER A 94 -11.84 11.97 -30.07
CA SER A 94 -12.03 11.74 -31.49
C SER A 94 -12.88 10.49 -31.67
N GLU A 95 -14.16 10.74 -31.94
CA GLU A 95 -15.19 9.90 -32.55
C GLU A 95 -14.85 8.40 -32.75
N HIS A 96 -15.45 7.56 -31.91
CA HIS A 96 -16.31 6.50 -32.45
C HIS A 96 -17.53 6.33 -31.56
N GLN A 97 -18.69 6.65 -32.13
CA GLN A 97 -20.01 6.41 -31.56
C GLN A 97 -20.24 4.92 -31.37
N MET A 98 -20.71 4.52 -30.18
CA MET A 98 -21.78 3.53 -30.03
C MET A 98 -22.58 3.84 -28.76
N GLN A 99 -23.72 4.51 -28.99
CA GLN A 99 -25.03 4.29 -28.38
C GLN A 99 -25.06 3.44 -27.07
N ASP A 100 -25.19 4.10 -25.91
CA ASP A 100 -26.29 3.82 -24.97
C ASP A 100 -26.38 4.92 -23.90
N ASP A 101 -27.56 5.53 -23.86
CA ASP A 101 -27.84 6.89 -23.40
C ASP A 101 -27.89 7.08 -21.87
N ASN A 102 -27.29 6.22 -21.03
CA ASN A 102 -27.41 6.38 -19.55
C ASN A 102 -26.33 5.71 -18.65
N ARG A 103 -25.16 5.29 -19.17
CA ARG A 103 -24.12 4.65 -18.33
C ARG A 103 -22.67 5.04 -18.64
N GLN A 104 -22.36 6.25 -19.09
CA GLN A 104 -20.98 6.63 -19.45
C GLN A 104 -20.50 8.00 -18.96
N LEU A 105 -20.90 8.43 -17.76
CA LEU A 105 -20.39 9.68 -17.14
C LEU A 105 -19.59 9.45 -15.84
N ILE A 106 -18.86 8.34 -15.71
CA ILE A 106 -18.10 8.00 -14.47
C ILE A 106 -16.57 7.96 -14.67
N SER A 107 -16.01 8.14 -15.87
CA SER A 107 -14.56 7.93 -16.08
C SER A 107 -13.76 9.10 -16.68
N GLN A 108 -14.26 10.34 -16.69
CA GLN A 108 -13.52 11.46 -17.31
C GLN A 108 -12.50 12.15 -16.37
N LYS A 109 -12.43 11.74 -15.09
CA LYS A 109 -11.33 12.12 -14.16
C LYS A 109 -10.58 10.91 -13.59
N MET A 110 -10.70 9.75 -14.23
CA MET A 110 -9.96 8.55 -13.82
C MET A 110 -8.52 8.65 -14.31
N SER A 111 -7.69 9.23 -13.45
CA SER A 111 -6.28 8.90 -13.27
C SER A 111 -5.38 8.98 -14.51
N PHE A 112 -4.52 9.99 -14.50
CA PHE A 112 -3.25 9.99 -15.24
C PHE A 112 -2.51 8.64 -15.17
N ILE A 113 -2.59 7.94 -14.02
CA ILE A 113 -2.01 6.61 -13.79
C ILE A 113 -2.81 5.49 -14.48
N THR A 114 -4.14 5.55 -14.47
CA THR A 114 -5.03 4.52 -15.06
C THR A 114 -4.99 4.54 -16.56
N CYS A 115 -4.92 5.72 -17.17
CA CYS A 115 -4.84 5.82 -18.61
C CYS A 115 -3.44 5.38 -19.11
N THR A 116 -2.37 5.64 -18.35
CA THR A 116 -1.00 5.25 -18.73
C THR A 116 -0.68 3.79 -18.43
N ILE A 117 -1.33 3.19 -17.41
CA ILE A 117 -0.98 1.87 -16.90
C ILE A 117 -2.16 0.89 -16.78
N GLY A 118 -3.41 1.34 -16.61
CA GLY A 118 -4.60 0.50 -16.36
C GLY A 118 -4.99 0.40 -14.86
N VAL A 119 -6.29 0.31 -14.55
CA VAL A 119 -6.80 0.19 -13.15
C VAL A 119 -6.35 -1.10 -12.48
N GLN A 120 -6.26 -2.18 -13.27
CA GLN A 120 -5.91 -3.51 -12.82
C GLN A 120 -4.52 -3.57 -12.14
N TYR A 121 -3.57 -2.74 -12.58
CA TYR A 121 -2.22 -2.71 -12.03
C TYR A 121 -2.15 -2.15 -10.60
N VAL A 122 -3.13 -1.35 -10.16
CA VAL A 122 -3.19 -0.85 -8.79
C VAL A 122 -3.39 -2.00 -7.80
N GLY A 123 -4.25 -2.96 -8.13
CA GLY A 123 -4.43 -4.18 -7.33
C GLY A 123 -3.16 -5.03 -7.28
N LEU A 124 -2.46 -5.15 -8.41
CA LEU A 124 -1.20 -5.89 -8.50
C LEU A 124 -0.09 -5.26 -7.62
N ILE A 125 0.02 -3.93 -7.64
CA ILE A 125 0.94 -3.18 -6.78
C ILE A 125 0.65 -3.43 -5.30
N MET A 126 -0.61 -3.33 -4.88
CA MET A 126 -0.98 -3.54 -3.47
C MET A 126 -0.81 -4.99 -3.02
N THR A 127 -0.90 -5.94 -3.96
CA THR A 127 -0.58 -7.36 -3.71
C THR A 127 0.90 -7.55 -3.42
N ILE A 128 1.79 -6.94 -4.24
CA ILE A 128 3.23 -6.98 -4.02
C ILE A 128 3.61 -6.32 -2.68
N TYR A 129 2.97 -5.20 -2.35
CA TYR A 129 3.10 -4.56 -1.04
C TYR A 129 2.75 -5.53 0.09
N GLY A 130 1.61 -6.23 0.03
CA GLY A 130 1.20 -7.19 1.05
C GLY A 130 2.15 -8.39 1.20
N ILE A 131 2.67 -8.93 0.09
CA ILE A 131 3.65 -10.03 0.11
C ILE A 131 4.95 -9.56 0.78
N THR A 132 5.44 -8.38 0.39
CA THR A 132 6.67 -7.79 0.93
C THR A 132 6.53 -7.46 2.42
N ALA A 133 5.33 -7.04 2.85
CA ALA A 133 5.02 -6.75 4.24
C ALA A 133 5.04 -8.03 5.10
N THR A 134 4.58 -9.14 4.54
CA THR A 134 4.61 -10.45 5.20
C THR A 134 6.04 -10.94 5.36
N ILE A 135 6.84 -10.87 4.29
CA ILE A 135 8.24 -11.31 4.31
C ILE A 135 9.05 -10.44 5.28
N SER A 136 8.90 -9.12 5.24
CA SER A 136 9.62 -8.20 6.14
C SER A 136 9.26 -8.44 7.61
N SER A 137 8.00 -8.70 7.93
CA SER A 137 7.58 -9.02 9.31
C SER A 137 8.22 -10.30 9.85
N ILE A 138 8.31 -11.34 8.99
CA ILE A 138 8.99 -12.59 9.33
C ILE A 138 10.49 -12.35 9.55
N VAL A 139 11.15 -11.63 8.63
CA VAL A 139 12.57 -11.28 8.76
C VAL A 139 12.84 -10.54 10.06
N VAL A 140 12.03 -9.53 10.39
CA VAL A 140 12.19 -8.78 11.63
C VAL A 140 12.01 -9.67 12.86
N ALA A 141 11.04 -10.61 12.85
CA ALA A 141 10.86 -11.59 13.92
C ALA A 141 12.10 -12.48 14.14
N TYR A 142 12.87 -12.78 13.09
CA TYR A 142 14.16 -13.49 13.20
C TYR A 142 15.29 -12.58 13.67
N THR A 143 15.36 -11.32 13.20
CA THR A 143 16.43 -10.37 13.51
C THR A 143 16.41 -9.90 14.98
N VAL A 144 15.31 -10.07 15.72
CA VAL A 144 15.19 -9.75 17.15
C VAL A 144 16.27 -10.40 18.03
N LYS A 145 16.88 -11.51 17.60
CA LYS A 145 17.96 -12.16 18.34
C LYS A 145 19.24 -11.29 18.47
N PHE A 146 19.40 -10.25 17.67
CA PHE A 146 20.57 -9.37 17.71
C PHE A 146 20.32 -8.09 18.54
N LYS A 147 21.05 -7.98 19.67
CA LYS A 147 20.94 -6.92 20.69
C LYS A 147 21.27 -5.49 20.20
N TYR A 148 21.93 -5.34 19.04
CA TYR A 148 22.39 -4.04 18.49
C TYR A 148 21.44 -3.39 17.46
N SER A 149 20.29 -4.00 17.16
CA SER A 149 19.50 -3.61 15.98
C SER A 149 18.54 -2.41 16.19
N ARG A 150 18.25 -2.02 17.44
CA ARG A 150 17.17 -1.05 17.74
C ARG A 150 17.32 0.34 17.09
N PRO A 151 18.40 1.10 17.32
CA PRO A 151 18.54 2.43 16.72
C PRO A 151 18.84 2.35 15.21
N ILE A 152 19.51 1.30 14.76
CA ILE A 152 19.92 1.14 13.35
C ILE A 152 18.69 0.86 12.48
N CYS A 153 17.76 0.00 12.91
CA CYS A 153 16.51 -0.26 12.19
C CYS A 153 15.62 0.99 12.10
N PHE A 154 15.58 1.81 13.15
CA PHE A 154 14.84 3.07 13.14
C PHE A 154 15.44 4.08 12.16
N LEU A 155 16.76 4.21 12.15
CA LEU A 155 17.48 5.07 11.20
C LEU A 155 17.32 4.60 9.75
N THR A 156 17.43 3.31 9.48
CA THR A 156 17.25 2.78 8.11
C THR A 156 15.81 2.95 7.63
N ALA A 157 14.81 2.73 8.49
CA ALA A 157 13.41 2.98 8.17
C ALA A 157 13.15 4.46 7.85
N ALA A 158 13.66 5.39 8.67
CA ALA A 158 13.51 6.83 8.47
C ALA A 158 14.16 7.31 7.17
N LEU A 159 15.36 6.82 6.85
CA LEU A 159 16.05 7.15 5.60
C LEU A 159 15.27 6.62 4.38
N LEU A 160 14.72 5.41 4.46
CA LEU A 160 13.87 4.85 3.41
C LEU A 160 12.60 5.67 3.20
N SER A 161 11.90 6.05 4.26
CA SER A 161 10.69 6.89 4.17
C SER A 161 11.01 8.25 3.55
N TYR A 162 12.09 8.90 3.96
CA TYR A 162 12.52 10.18 3.42
C TYR A 162 12.89 10.09 1.93
N THR A 163 13.60 9.02 1.54
CA THR A 163 13.97 8.77 0.14
C THR A 163 12.72 8.61 -0.73
N ILE A 164 11.70 7.89 -0.27
CA ILE A 164 10.43 7.73 -1.00
C ILE A 164 9.71 9.06 -1.20
N PHE A 165 9.66 9.91 -0.17
CA PHE A 165 9.08 11.25 -0.28
C PHE A 165 9.82 12.11 -1.32
N ILE A 166 11.16 12.10 -1.31
CA ILE A 166 11.96 12.82 -2.31
C ILE A 166 11.69 12.29 -3.72
N VAL A 167 11.65 10.96 -3.90
CA VAL A 167 11.39 10.37 -5.22
C VAL A 167 10.00 10.76 -5.71
N MET A 168 8.97 10.75 -4.86
CA MET A 168 7.62 11.21 -5.19
C MET A 168 7.56 12.71 -5.55
N LEU A 169 8.42 13.54 -4.97
CA LEU A 169 8.50 14.98 -5.27
C LEU A 169 9.23 15.29 -6.58
N VAL A 170 10.24 14.50 -6.94
CA VAL A 170 11.07 14.72 -8.13
C VAL A 170 10.53 13.99 -9.36
N TRP A 171 9.86 12.85 -9.17
CA TRP A 171 9.48 11.97 -10.26
C TRP A 171 8.18 12.41 -10.95
N LYS A 172 8.27 12.65 -12.27
CA LYS A 172 7.11 12.85 -13.14
C LYS A 172 6.72 11.50 -13.77
N PRO A 173 5.51 10.99 -13.52
CA PRO A 173 5.09 9.69 -14.03
C PRO A 173 5.11 9.66 -15.57
N THR A 174 5.95 8.79 -16.13
CA THR A 174 6.16 8.62 -17.57
C THR A 174 5.93 7.16 -17.94
N VAL A 175 5.21 6.90 -19.04
CA VAL A 175 4.82 5.54 -19.51
C VAL A 175 5.98 4.58 -19.74
N SER A 176 7.19 5.08 -20.00
CA SER A 176 8.39 4.24 -20.19
C SER A 176 9.05 3.80 -18.88
N GLN A 177 8.64 4.36 -17.73
CA GLN A 177 9.27 4.12 -16.42
C GLN A 177 8.32 3.47 -15.40
N THR A 178 7.47 2.55 -15.86
CA THR A 178 6.48 1.84 -15.03
C THR A 178 7.10 1.10 -13.84
N TYR A 179 8.35 0.68 -13.93
CA TYR A 179 9.07 -0.04 -12.86
C TYR A 179 9.14 0.76 -11.55
N VAL A 180 9.20 2.09 -11.61
CA VAL A 180 9.29 2.95 -10.41
C VAL A 180 8.04 2.78 -9.53
N LEU A 181 6.86 2.58 -10.14
CA LEU A 181 5.60 2.37 -9.43
C LEU A 181 5.53 1.05 -8.66
N PHE A 182 6.35 0.06 -9.02
CA PHE A 182 6.47 -1.19 -8.28
C PHE A 182 7.52 -1.13 -7.17
N ILE A 183 8.61 -0.39 -7.39
CA ILE A 183 9.71 -0.25 -6.44
C ILE A 183 9.30 0.60 -5.22
N LEU A 184 8.55 1.68 -5.42
CA LEU A 184 8.08 2.54 -4.34
C LEU A 184 7.27 1.80 -3.25
N PRO A 185 6.22 1.03 -3.57
CA PRO A 185 5.46 0.26 -2.59
C PRO A 185 6.31 -0.82 -1.94
N PHE A 186 7.19 -1.48 -2.69
CA PHE A 186 8.15 -2.45 -2.13
C PHE A 186 9.05 -1.81 -1.05
N LEU A 187 9.66 -0.66 -1.35
CA LEU A 187 10.51 0.07 -0.39
C LEU A 187 9.70 0.60 0.80
N SER A 188 8.47 1.06 0.58
CA SER A 188 7.59 1.52 1.68
C SER A 188 7.27 0.39 2.65
N SER A 189 7.00 -0.81 2.11
CA SER A 189 6.70 -1.97 2.92
C SER A 189 7.86 -2.41 3.80
N ILE A 190 9.10 -2.29 3.32
CA ILE A 190 10.29 -2.59 4.12
C ILE A 190 10.41 -1.62 5.29
N SER A 191 10.19 -0.32 5.04
CA SER A 191 10.21 0.70 6.11
C SER A 191 9.14 0.44 7.17
N ASP A 192 7.91 0.09 6.76
CA ASP A 192 6.81 -0.23 7.67
C ASP A 192 7.09 -1.48 8.51
N GLY A 193 7.61 -2.54 7.87
CA GLY A 193 7.95 -3.80 8.55
C GLY A 193 9.05 -3.63 9.59
N LEU A 194 10.02 -2.74 9.34
CA LEU A 194 11.09 -2.40 10.29
C LEU A 194 10.61 -1.58 11.48
N THR A 195 9.56 -0.77 11.32
CA THR A 195 9.13 0.19 12.34
C THR A 195 8.23 -0.46 13.42
N GLY A 196 7.31 -1.34 13.02
CA GLY A 196 6.26 -1.89 13.91
C GLY A 196 6.78 -2.60 15.18
N PRO A 197 7.59 -3.68 15.06
CA PRO A 197 8.02 -4.49 16.20
C PRO A 197 8.95 -3.76 17.19
N PHE A 198 9.59 -2.68 16.76
CA PHE A 198 10.49 -1.89 17.62
C PHE A 198 9.75 -0.81 18.41
N ILE A 199 8.69 -0.19 17.87
CA ILE A 199 7.84 0.75 18.62
C ILE A 199 7.20 0.05 19.83
N ILE A 200 6.73 -1.19 19.65
CA ILE A 200 6.12 -1.99 20.72
C ILE A 200 7.11 -2.29 21.85
N GLY A 201 8.41 -2.43 21.53
CA GLY A 201 9.46 -2.64 22.54
C GLY A 201 9.90 -1.38 23.29
N LEU A 202 9.32 -0.21 22.99
CA LEU A 202 9.55 1.06 23.69
C LEU A 202 8.37 1.47 24.60
N THR A 203 7.22 0.79 24.47
CA THR A 203 5.99 1.04 25.26
C THR A 203 5.93 0.05 26.42
#